data_AF-A0AAW1G4U1-F1
#
_entry.id   AF-A0AAW1G4U1-F1
#
_cell.length_a   1.000
_cell.length_b   1.000
_cell.length_c   1.000
_cell.angle_alpha   90.00
_cell.angle_beta   90.00
_cell.angle_gamma   90.00
#
_symmetry.space_group_name_H-M   'P 1'
#
loop_
_entity.id
_entity.type
_entity.pdbx_description
1 polymer ?
#
loop_
_entity_poly.entity_id
_entity_poly.type
_entity_poly.pdbx_seq_one_letter_code
_entity_poly.pdbx_strand_id
1 'polypeptide(L)'
;MIQDTFGEDADKYTMVLFTYGDKLKKQSIEEFVSKSKDLKNIIQKCHGRYHVFNNETENSSQVRHLLEKIHKMVEDNGGTYYTTEM
;
A
#
# COMPACT_ATOMS: atom_id res chain seq x y z
N MET A 1 8.63 14.18 -0.76
CA MET A 1 7.70 13.06 -0.45
C MET A 1 6.46 13.20 -1.34
N ILE A 2 5.62 12.17 -1.52
CA ILE A 2 4.36 12.29 -2.30
C ILE A 2 3.52 13.47 -1.79
N GLN A 3 3.50 13.69 -0.48
CA GLN A 3 2.82 14.80 0.19
C GLN A 3 3.33 16.19 -0.24
N ASP A 4 4.60 16.32 -0.64
CA ASP A 4 5.16 17.61 -1.11
C ASP A 4 4.56 18.03 -2.46
N THR A 5 4.08 17.06 -3.24
CA THR A 5 3.50 17.29 -4.58
C THR A 5 1.97 17.25 -4.54
N PHE A 6 1.40 16.40 -3.69
CA PHE A 6 -0.04 16.10 -3.65
C PHE A 6 -0.69 16.53 -2.31
N GLY A 7 0.01 17.32 -1.50
CA GLY A 7 -0.49 17.74 -0.19
C GLY A 7 -0.57 16.60 0.83
N GLU A 8 -0.79 16.97 2.09
CA GLU A 8 -0.80 16.03 3.22
C GLU A 8 -1.87 14.94 3.05
N ASP A 9 -3.04 15.29 2.52
CA ASP A 9 -4.18 14.38 2.34
C ASP A 9 -3.97 13.28 1.27
N ALA A 10 -2.89 13.34 0.49
CA ALA A 10 -2.56 12.29 -0.46
C ALA A 10 -2.29 10.93 0.22
N ASP A 11 -1.85 10.97 1.48
CA ASP A 11 -1.54 9.77 2.23
C ASP A 11 -2.77 8.88 2.49
N LYS A 12 -3.96 9.51 2.64
CA LYS A 12 -5.29 8.88 2.78
C LYS A 12 -5.66 7.98 1.61
N TYR A 13 -5.15 8.27 0.42
CA TYR A 13 -5.42 7.53 -0.82
C TYR A 13 -4.20 6.75 -1.34
N THR A 14 -3.13 6.68 -0.55
CA THR A 14 -1.90 5.99 -0.91
C THR A 14 -1.80 4.63 -0.21
N MET A 15 -1.23 3.64 -0.91
CA MET A 15 -0.94 2.30 -0.42
C MET A 15 0.46 1.87 -0.87
N VAL A 16 1.21 1.22 0.01
CA VAL A 16 2.55 0.70 -0.30
C VAL A 16 2.45 -0.65 -1.02
N LEU A 17 3.04 -0.77 -2.20
CA LEU A 17 3.13 -2.03 -2.93
C LEU A 17 4.53 -2.63 -2.81
N PHE A 18 4.64 -3.80 -2.17
CA PHE A 18 5.86 -4.59 -2.13
C PHE A 18 5.88 -5.56 -3.31
N THR A 19 6.82 -5.39 -4.21
CA THR A 19 7.06 -6.33 -5.31
C THR A 19 8.00 -7.45 -4.89
N TYR A 20 8.15 -8.47 -5.74
CA TYR A 20 8.98 -9.65 -5.46
C TYR A 20 8.54 -10.41 -4.19
N GLY A 21 7.24 -10.60 -4.01
CA GLY A 21 6.69 -11.33 -2.86
C GLY A 21 7.25 -12.75 -2.70
N ASP A 22 7.71 -13.39 -3.78
CA ASP A 22 8.43 -14.67 -3.79
C ASP A 22 9.73 -14.64 -2.96
N LYS A 23 10.41 -13.49 -2.90
CA LYS A 23 11.68 -13.32 -2.17
C LYS A 23 11.50 -13.30 -0.65
N LEU A 24 10.27 -13.14 -0.15
CA LEU A 24 9.99 -13.24 1.28
C LEU A 24 10.18 -14.69 1.79
N LYS A 25 10.15 -15.70 0.92
CA LYS A 25 10.33 -17.12 1.28
C LYS A 25 9.39 -17.55 2.42
N LYS A 26 9.95 -17.83 3.60
CA LYS A 26 9.20 -18.22 4.83
C LYS A 26 8.96 -17.06 5.78
N GLN A 27 9.48 -15.88 5.46
CA GLN A 27 9.37 -14.70 6.27
C GLN A 27 8.05 -14.00 5.97
N SER A 28 7.35 -13.51 7.00
CA SER A 28 6.19 -12.66 6.77
C SER A 28 6.61 -11.26 6.32
N ILE A 29 5.72 -10.53 5.66
CA ILE A 29 5.98 -9.13 5.30
C ILE A 29 6.10 -8.26 6.54
N GLU A 30 5.35 -8.57 7.59
CA GLU A 30 5.41 -7.92 8.89
C GLU A 30 6.79 -8.08 9.53
N GLU A 31 7.36 -9.29 9.50
CA GLU A 31 8.74 -9.54 9.93
C GLU A 31 9.75 -8.77 9.09
N PHE A 32 9.52 -8.62 7.78
CA PHE A 32 10.42 -7.86 6.89
C PHE A 32 10.41 -6.38 7.20
N VAL A 33 9.22 -5.79 7.27
CA VAL A 33 9.01 -4.40 7.67
C VAL A 33 9.55 -4.17 9.08
N SER A 34 9.45 -5.17 9.98
CA SER A 34 9.88 -5.02 11.36
C SER A 34 11.36 -4.62 11.52
N LYS A 35 12.18 -4.99 10.53
CA LYS A 35 13.64 -4.81 10.48
C LYS A 35 14.08 -3.42 10.02
N SER A 36 13.18 -2.61 9.45
CA SER A 36 13.50 -1.26 8.96
C SER A 36 12.56 -0.21 9.55
N LYS A 37 13.12 0.75 10.28
CA LYS A 37 12.37 1.88 10.83
C LYS A 37 11.75 2.73 9.70
N ASP A 38 12.47 2.91 8.60
CA ASP A 38 12.00 3.71 7.48
C ASP A 38 10.82 3.05 6.76
N LEU A 39 10.85 1.72 6.58
CA LEU A 39 9.71 0.98 6.03
C LEU A 39 8.47 1.08 6.94
N LYS A 40 8.65 0.95 8.26
CA LYS A 40 7.56 1.16 9.22
C LYS A 40 6.97 2.56 9.09
N ASN A 41 7.82 3.58 9.02
CA ASN A 41 7.37 4.97 8.91
C ASN A 41 6.57 5.18 7.62
N ILE A 42 7.02 4.67 6.48
CA ILE A 42 6.29 4.81 5.20
C ILE A 42 4.92 4.13 5.27
N ILE A 43 4.84 2.92 5.82
CA ILE A 43 3.57 2.20 5.98
C ILE A 43 2.64 2.95 6.95
N GLN A 44 3.16 3.47 8.06
CA GLN A 44 2.38 4.24 9.02
C GLN A 44 1.82 5.52 8.41
N LYS A 45 2.62 6.24 7.61
CA LYS A 45 2.14 7.39 6.84
C LYS A 45 1.04 7.00 5.86
N CYS A 46 1.08 5.81 5.27
CA CYS A 46 -0.01 5.28 4.45
C CYS A 46 -1.14 4.62 5.27
N HIS A 47 -1.32 5.00 6.54
CA HIS A 47 -2.35 4.46 7.45
C HIS A 47 -2.31 2.94 7.62
N GLY A 48 -1.11 2.34 7.57
CA GLY A 48 -0.96 0.88 7.65
C GLY A 48 -1.32 0.14 6.35
N ARG A 49 -1.64 0.84 5.25
CA ARG A 49 -2.04 0.23 3.99
C ARG A 49 -0.82 -0.24 3.20
N TYR A 50 -0.74 -1.54 2.98
CA TYR A 50 0.22 -2.14 2.07
C TYR A 50 -0.32 -3.42 1.43
N HIS A 51 0.31 -3.85 0.34
CA HIS A 51 0.04 -5.10 -0.35
C HIS A 51 1.34 -5.72 -0.85
N VAL A 52 1.41 -7.06 -0.90
CA VAL A 52 2.55 -7.81 -1.42
C VAL A 52 2.15 -8.46 -2.73
N PHE A 53 2.95 -8.24 -3.76
CA PHE A 53 2.69 -8.66 -5.12
C PHE A 53 3.88 -9.43 -5.67
N ASN A 54 3.61 -10.54 -6.36
CA ASN A 54 4.61 -11.28 -7.12
C ASN A 54 4.35 -11.07 -8.61
N ASN A 55 5.24 -10.37 -9.30
CA ASN A 55 5.10 -10.06 -10.73
C ASN A 55 5.50 -11.22 -11.65
N GLU A 56 6.07 -12.29 -11.09
CA GLU A 56 6.51 -13.48 -11.84
C GLU A 56 5.42 -14.56 -11.92
N THR A 57 4.22 -14.30 -11.39
CA THR A 57 3.09 -15.25 -11.40
C THR A 57 1.87 -14.66 -12.08
N GLU A 58 1.19 -15.50 -12.87
CA GLU A 58 -0.11 -15.17 -13.48
C GLU A 58 -1.29 -15.37 -12.51
N ASN A 59 -1.03 -15.39 -11.21
CA ASN A 59 -2.05 -15.63 -10.20
C ASN A 59 -2.97 -14.40 -10.04
N SER A 60 -4.13 -14.46 -10.71
CA SER A 60 -5.17 -13.43 -10.67
C SER A 60 -5.74 -13.16 -9.27
N SER A 61 -5.56 -14.06 -8.30
CA SER A 61 -6.02 -13.81 -6.92
C SER A 61 -5.28 -12.65 -6.25
N GLN A 62 -4.02 -12.39 -6.60
CA GLN A 62 -3.27 -11.27 -6.05
C GLN A 62 -3.86 -9.94 -6.54
N VAL A 63 -4.23 -9.87 -7.82
CA VAL A 63 -4.94 -8.72 -8.41
C VAL A 63 -6.27 -8.50 -7.69
N ARG A 64 -7.06 -9.57 -7.50
CA ARG A 64 -8.34 -9.47 -6.78
C ARG A 64 -8.17 -8.92 -5.37
N HIS A 65 -7.20 -9.44 -4.61
CA HIS A 65 -6.93 -8.97 -3.25
C HIS A 65 -6.40 -7.54 -3.19
N LEU A 66 -5.65 -7.11 -4.21
CA LEU A 66 -5.25 -5.71 -4.34
C LEU A 66 -6.46 -4.81 -4.58
N LEU A 67 -7.34 -5.19 -5.51
CA LEU A 67 -8.57 -4.44 -5.80
C LEU A 67 -9.50 -4.36 -4.58
N GLU A 68 -9.66 -5.45 -3.82
CA GLU A 68 -10.42 -5.45 -2.56
C GLU A 68 -9.88 -4.43 -1.55
N LYS A 69 -8.54 -4.33 -1.42
CA LYS A 69 -7.92 -3.33 -0.55
C LYS A 69 -8.09 -1.90 -1.07
N ILE A 70 -8.05 -1.70 -2.39
CA ILE A 70 -8.31 -0.39 -3.01
C ILE A 70 -9.75 0.03 -2.78
N HIS A 71 -10.72 -0.86 -2.99
CA HIS A 71 -12.13 -0.58 -2.71
C HIS A 71 -12.36 -0.20 -1.25
N LYS A 72 -11.80 -0.98 -0.33
CA LYS A 72 -11.87 -0.66 1.10
C LYS A 72 -11.25 0.71 1.41
N MET A 73 -10.09 1.03 0.83
CA MET A 73 -9.47 2.34 1.01
C MET A 73 -10.37 3.47 0.51
N VAL A 74 -11.04 3.30 -0.63
CA VAL A 74 -11.97 4.30 -1.17
C VAL A 74 -13.21 4.43 -0.27
N GLU A 75 -13.76 3.33 0.22
CA GLU A 75 -14.89 3.32 1.17
C GLU A 75 -14.54 4.02 2.49
N ASP A 76 -13.36 3.73 3.05
CA ASP A 76 -12.86 4.37 4.27
C ASP A 76 -12.65 5.90 4.09
N ASN A 77 -12.50 6.35 2.84
CA ASN A 77 -12.42 7.77 2.46
C ASN A 77 -13.76 8.39 2.03
N GLY A 78 -14.88 7.73 2.32
CA GLY A 78 -16.22 8.26 2.01
C GLY A 78 -16.68 8.01 0.58
N GLY A 79 -16.03 7.07 -0.13
CA GLY A 79 -16.42 6.67 -1.49
C GLY A 79 -16.01 7.65 -2.58
N THR A 80 -15.17 8.63 -2.26
CA THR A 80 -14.69 9.66 -3.20
C THR A 80 -13.28 9.36 -3.68
N TYR A 81 -12.78 10.19 -4.61
CA TYR A 81 -11.41 10.13 -5.11
C TYR A 81 -10.58 11.23 -4.49
N TYR A 82 -9.26 11.03 -4.45
CA TYR A 82 -8.33 12.08 -4.05
C TYR A 82 -8.48 13.30 -4.96
N THR A 83 -8.64 14.47 -4.35
CA THR A 83 -8.63 15.77 -5.02
C THR A 83 -7.89 16.76 -4.14
N THR A 84 -7.11 17.63 -4.77
CA THR A 84 -6.67 18.88 -4.16
C THR A 84 -7.38 19.98 -4.92
N GLU A 85 -8.21 20.77 -4.25
CA GLU A 85 -8.48 22.11 -4.77
C GLU A 85 -7.11 22.80 -4.85
N MET A 86 -6.69 23.14 -6.07
CA MET A 86 -5.54 24.02 -6.29
C MET A 86 -5.90 25.45 -5.92
#